data_AF-A0A160MX75-F1
#
_entry.id   AF-A0A160MX75-F1
#
_cell.length_a   1.000
_cell.length_b   1.000
_cell.length_c   1.000
_cell.angle_alpha   90.00
_cell.angle_beta   90.00
_cell.angle_gamma   90.00
#
_symmetry.space_group_name_H-M   'P 1'
#
loop_
_entity.id
_entity.type
_entity.pdbx_description
1 polymer ?
#
loop_
_entity_poly.entity_id
_entity_poly.type
_entity_poly.pdbx_seq_one_letter_code
_entity_poly.pdbx_strand_id
1 'polypeptide(L)' 'MAQVDGQTLLMAMQAVQMQIRLLSEEVDQTSEDDDLTEQEDLLAGYMRAADALRVAYETEELVGSNLPPYELLISGS' A
#
# COMPACT_ATOMS: atom_id res chain seq x y z
N MET A 1 -7.30 -21.14 -5.25
CA MET A 1 -7.22 -19.68 -5.03
C MET A 1 -6.68 -19.08 -6.32
N ALA A 2 -7.23 -17.96 -6.80
CA ALA A 2 -6.64 -17.29 -7.95
C ALA A 2 -5.23 -16.85 -7.56
N GLN A 3 -4.21 -17.36 -8.25
CA GLN A 3 -2.85 -16.86 -8.11
C GLN A 3 -2.85 -15.45 -8.70
N VAL A 4 -2.72 -14.47 -7.81
CA VAL A 4 -2.44 -13.10 -8.21
C VAL A 4 -0.98 -13.09 -8.65
N ASP A 5 -0.72 -12.78 -9.92
CA ASP A 5 0.66 -12.73 -10.39
C ASP A 5 1.43 -11.56 -9.76
N GLY A 6 2.75 -11.67 -9.76
CA GLY A 6 3.61 -10.67 -9.15
C GLY A 6 3.46 -9.26 -9.75
N GLN A 7 3.08 -9.15 -11.03
CA GLN A 7 2.79 -7.86 -11.67
C GLN A 7 1.52 -7.22 -11.10
N THR A 8 0.50 -8.02 -10.84
CA THR A 8 -0.76 -7.58 -10.21
C THR A 8 -0.52 -7.17 -8.76
N LEU A 9 0.33 -7.90 -8.02
CA LEU A 9 0.76 -7.49 -6.67
C LEU A 9 1.48 -6.14 -6.68
N LEU A 10 2.39 -5.93 -7.65
CA LEU A 10 3.10 -4.67 -7.81
C LEU A 10 2.15 -3.50 -8.09
N MET A 11 1.20 -3.66 -9.01
CA MET A 11 0.21 -2.62 -9.31
C MET A 11 -0.69 -2.33 -8.10
N ALA A 12 -1.15 -3.37 -7.39
CA ALA A 12 -1.96 -3.21 -6.19
C ALA A 12 -1.22 -2.44 -5.09
N MET A 13 0.07 -2.75 -4.89
CA MET A 13 0.91 -2.09 -3.90
C MET A 13 1.12 -0.61 -4.21
N GLN A 14 1.43 -0.26 -5.47
CA GLN A 14 1.57 1.13 -5.90
C GLN A 14 0.27 1.92 -5.74
N ALA A 15 -0.87 1.30 -6.08
CA ALA A 15 -2.18 1.94 -5.92
C ALA A 15 -2.49 2.22 -4.45
N VAL A 16 -2.25 1.25 -3.55
CA VAL A 16 -2.48 1.43 -2.10
C VAL A 16 -1.55 2.49 -1.53
N GLN A 17 -0.26 2.50 -1.90
CA GLN A 17 0.69 3.53 -1.44
C GLN A 17 0.27 4.94 -1.88
N MET A 18 -0.22 5.09 -3.11
CA MET A 18 -0.75 6.36 -3.59
C MET A 18 -1.95 6.82 -2.77
N GLN A 19 -2.88 5.93 -2.45
CA GLN A 19 -4.06 6.28 -1.63
C GLN A 19 -3.67 6.65 -0.20
N ILE A 20 -2.72 5.94 0.42
CA ILE A 20 -2.18 6.30 1.73
C ILE A 20 -1.62 7.73 1.70
N ARG A 21 -0.82 8.06 0.69
CA ARG A 21 -0.24 9.39 0.54
C ARG A 21 -1.31 10.48 0.41
N LEU A 22 -2.27 10.29 -0.50
CA LEU A 22 -3.33 11.27 -0.74
C LEU A 22 -4.19 11.50 0.51
N LEU A 23 -4.56 10.41 1.21
CA LEU A 23 -5.39 10.49 2.40
C LEU A 23 -4.62 11.08 3.59
N SER A 24 -3.31 10.82 3.70
CA SER A 24 -2.46 11.45 4.71
C SER A 24 -2.34 12.96 4.45
N GLU A 25 -2.13 13.36 3.19
CA GLU A 25 -2.09 14.77 2.80
C GLU A 25 -3.44 15.48 3.06
N GLU A 26 -4.57 14.77 2.90
CA GLU A 26 -5.91 15.28 3.23
C GLU A 26 -6.08 15.47 4.73
N VAL A 27 -5.77 14.45 5.54
CA VAL A 27 -5.81 14.52 7.01
C VAL A 27 -4.93 15.66 7.54
N ASP A 28 -3.71 15.82 7.00
CA ASP A 28 -2.77 16.87 7.41
C ASP A 28 -3.23 18.29 7.04
N GLN A 29 -4.06 18.45 6.01
CA GLN A 29 -4.58 19.75 5.55
C GLN A 29 -5.88 20.17 6.24
N THR A 30 -6.48 19.27 7.02
CA THR A 30 -7.79 19.47 7.63
C THR A 30 -7.65 20.23 8.97
N SER A 31 -8.65 21.03 9.35
CA SER A 31 -8.54 21.88 10.55
C SER A 31 -8.71 21.05 11.82
N GLU A 32 -8.15 21.50 12.95
CA GLU A 32 -8.26 20.79 14.25
C GLU A 32 -9.70 20.59 14.76
N ASP A 33 -10.67 21.34 14.21
CA ASP A 33 -12.10 21.26 14.56
C ASP A 33 -12.92 20.31 13.66
N ASP A 34 -12.33 19.77 12.60
CA ASP A 34 -13.01 18.89 11.65
C ASP A 34 -12.99 17.42 12.16
N ASP A 35 -14.10 16.70 12.03
CA ASP A 35 -14.18 15.27 12.39
C ASP A 35 -13.49 14.42 11.31
N LEU A 36 -12.35 13.84 11.68
CA LEU A 36 -11.49 13.04 10.80
C LEU A 36 -11.59 11.54 11.07
N THR A 37 -12.50 11.10 11.94
CA THR A 37 -12.56 9.71 12.41
C THR A 37 -12.65 8.70 11.26
N GLU A 38 -13.46 8.99 10.23
CA GLU A 38 -13.64 8.10 9.08
C GLU A 38 -12.38 8.03 8.20
N GLN A 39 -11.70 9.15 8.01
CA GLN A 39 -10.47 9.27 7.23
C GLN A 39 -9.31 8.55 7.92
N GLU A 40 -9.19 8.71 9.24
CA GLU A 40 -8.18 8.02 10.05
C GLU A 40 -8.41 6.49 10.04
N ASP A 41 -9.66 6.03 10.18
CA ASP A 41 -10.02 4.62 10.09
C ASP A 41 -9.71 4.03 8.71
N LEU A 42 -10.02 4.79 7.65
CA LEU A 42 -9.71 4.41 6.28
C LEU A 42 -8.20 4.33 6.04
N LEU A 43 -7.43 5.29 6.55
CA LEU A 43 -5.97 5.30 6.48
C LEU A 43 -5.37 4.09 7.18
N ALA A 44 -5.82 3.78 8.39
CA ALA A 44 -5.43 2.58 9.13
C ALA A 44 -5.82 1.29 8.37
N GLY A 45 -6.92 1.30 7.63
CA GLY A 45 -7.31 0.23 6.71
C GLY A 45 -6.31 0.04 5.57
N TYR A 46 -5.93 1.12 4.88
CA TYR A 46 -4.95 1.07 3.80
C TYR A 46 -3.56 0.65 4.27
N MET A 47 -3.12 1.10 5.45
CA MET A 47 -1.84 0.67 6.04
C MET A 47 -1.81 -0.84 6.28
N ARG A 48 -2.91 -1.43 6.80
CA ARG A 48 -3.04 -2.89 6.97
C ARG A 48 -3.02 -3.62 5.62
N ALA A 49 -3.68 -3.06 4.60
CA ALA A 49 -3.67 -3.63 3.25
C ALA A 49 -2.26 -3.58 2.63
N ALA A 50 -1.52 -2.49 2.84
CA ALA A 50 -0.15 -2.35 2.36
C ALA A 50 0.78 -3.41 2.97
N ASP A 51 0.67 -3.68 4.27
CA ASP A 51 1.48 -4.72 4.92
C ASP A 51 1.12 -6.13 4.41
N ALA A 52 -0.17 -6.42 4.23
CA ALA A 52 -0.61 -7.70 3.65
C ALA A 52 -0.08 -7.89 2.21
N LEU A 53 -0.09 -6.83 1.39
CA LEU A 53 0.46 -6.85 0.04
C LEU A 53 1.97 -7.03 0.04
N ARG A 54 2.68 -6.41 0.98
CA ARG A 54 4.14 -6.59 1.16
C ARG A 54 4.47 -8.06 1.45
N VAL A 55 3.78 -8.68 2.41
CA VAL A 55 4.00 -10.09 2.75
C VAL A 55 3.71 -11.01 1.56
N ALA A 56 2.64 -10.74 0.80
CA ALA A 56 2.32 -11.50 -0.41
C ALA A 56 3.40 -11.34 -1.50
N TYR A 57 3.91 -10.12 -1.68
CA TYR A 57 4.96 -9.82 -2.64
C TYR A 57 6.29 -10.51 -2.28
N GLU A 58 6.73 -10.39 -1.03
CA GLU A 58 7.94 -11.04 -0.53
C GLU A 58 7.84 -12.58 -0.66
N THR A 59 6.65 -13.15 -0.42
CA THR A 59 6.42 -14.59 -0.61
C THR A 59 6.57 -14.99 -2.07
N GLU A 60 6.06 -14.18 -3.00
CA GLU A 60 6.15 -14.44 -4.44
C GLU A 60 7.58 -14.26 -4.97
N GLU A 61 8.33 -13.28 -4.44
CA GLU A 61 9.75 -13.05 -4.71
C GLU A 61 10.59 -14.29 -4.33
N LEU A 62 10.31 -14.89 -3.16
CA LEU A 62 11.02 -16.08 -2.68
C LEU A 62 10.77 -17.36 -3.50
N VAL A 63 9.62 -17.45 -4.19
CA VAL A 63 9.24 -18.62 -5.00
C VAL A 63 9.88 -18.57 -6.40
N GLY A 64 10.66 -17.53 -6.71
CA GLY A 64 11.47 -17.42 -7.92
C GLY A 64 10.78 -16.68 -9.07
N SER A 65 9.75 -15.89 -8.77
CA SER A 65 9.22 -14.92 -9.72
C SER A 65 10.29 -13.86 -10.00
N ASN A 66 10.40 -13.43 -11.27
CA ASN A 66 11.41 -12.47 -11.76
C ASN A 66 11.07 -11.03 -11.34
N LEU A 67 10.69 -10.86 -10.07
CA LEU A 67 10.20 -9.64 -9.48
C LEU A 67 11.35 -8.74 -9.05
N PRO A 68 11.22 -7.41 -9.21
CA PRO A 68 12.16 -6.49 -8.61
C PRO A 68 12.10 -6.58 -7.08
N PRO A 69 13.22 -6.38 -6.36
CA PRO A 69 13.20 -6.31 -4.90
C PRO A 69 12.22 -5.26 -4.39
N TYR A 70 11.48 -5.60 -3.33
CA TYR A 70 10.53 -4.67 -2.68
C TYR A 70 11.18 -3.31 -2.35
N GLU A 71 12.45 -3.31 -1.92
CA GLU A 71 13.18 -2.08 -1.59
C GLU A 71 13.31 -1.10 -2.77
N LEU A 72 13.37 -1.60 -4.01
CA LEU A 72 13.42 -0.74 -5.21
C LEU A 72 12.07 -0.08 -5.51
N LEU A 73 10.96 -0.66 -5.03
CA LEU A 73 9.63 -0.11 -5.24
C LEU A 73 9.34 1.06 -4.30
N ILE A 74 9.85 1.00 -3.07
CA ILE A 74 9.64 2.03 -2.05
C ILE A 74 10.63 3.20 -2.15
N SER A 75 11.78 3.01 -2.83
CA SER A 75 12.81 4.05 -2.96
C SER A 75 12.63 4.97 -4.17
N GLY A 76 11.63 4.71 -5.02
CA GLY A 76 11.29 5.53 -6.19
C GLY A 76 10.20 6.59 -5.96
N SER A 77 9.72 6.77 -4.74
CA SER A 77 8.64 7.70 -4.37
C SER A 77 9.13 8.99 -3.72
#